data_AF-A0A2A9NVW8-F1
#
_entry.id   AF-A0A2A9NVW8-F1
#
_cell.length_a   1.000
_cell.length_b   1.000
_cell.length_c   1.000
_cell.angle_alpha   90.00
_cell.angle_beta   90.00
_cell.angle_gamma   90.00
#
_symmetry.space_group_name_H-M   'P 1'
#
loop_
_entity.id
_entity.type
_entity.pdbx_description
1 polymer ?
#
loop_
_entity_poly.entity_id
_entity_poly.type
_entity_poly.pdbx_seq_one_letter_code
_entity_poly.pdbx_strand_id
1 'polypeptide(L)' 'MSDALSSEWQKNVQYMVGDRVAFKLGNSPGVAAFECLQSHYSTYGNQPTAGGNEYWKHYPRGFPRLRTFNKRC' A
#
# COMPACT_ATOMS: atom_id res chain seq x y z
N MET A 1 3.34 -18.23 10.01
CA MET A 1 2.59 -17.62 8.89
C MET A 1 2.75 -16.13 9.07
N SER A 2 3.67 -15.53 8.32
CA SER A 2 4.17 -14.17 8.57
C SER A 2 3.07 -13.14 8.30
N ASP A 3 2.69 -12.40 9.33
CA ASP A 3 1.79 -11.25 9.22
C ASP A 3 2.27 -10.30 8.11
N ALA A 4 1.47 -10.21 7.05
CA ALA A 4 1.71 -9.46 5.82
C ALA A 4 1.67 -7.93 6.05
N LEU A 5 2.58 -7.41 6.86
CA LEU A 5 2.89 -5.99 6.86
C LEU A 5 3.76 -5.69 5.64
N SER A 6 3.06 -5.51 4.51
CA SER A 6 3.31 -4.45 3.52
C SER A 6 4.75 -3.92 3.52
N SER A 7 5.63 -4.47 2.67
CA SER A 7 7.00 -3.96 2.52
C SER A 7 6.98 -2.46 2.21
N GLU A 8 7.97 -1.71 2.69
CA GLU A 8 8.14 -0.32 2.27
C GLU A 8 8.24 -0.25 0.74
N TRP A 9 7.69 0.81 0.13
CA TRP A 9 7.83 1.01 -1.31
C TRP A 9 9.32 1.19 -1.65
N GLN A 10 9.75 0.51 -2.72
CA GLN A 10 11.12 0.55 -3.21
C GLN A 10 11.10 0.85 -4.71
N LYS A 11 12.11 1.60 -5.18
CA LYS A 11 12.34 1.86 -6.60
C LYS A 11 12.96 0.63 -7.29
N ASN A 12 12.70 0.45 -8.59
CA ASN A 12 13.19 -0.65 -9.42
C ASN A 12 12.72 -2.04 -8.96
N VAL A 13 11.59 -2.10 -8.27
CA VAL A 13 10.91 -3.34 -7.89
C VAL A 13 9.71 -3.52 -8.81
N GLN A 14 9.48 -4.77 -9.24
CA GLN A 14 8.28 -5.12 -9.96
C GLN A 14 7.14 -5.33 -8.95
N TYR A 15 6.09 -4.52 -9.07
CA TYR A 15 4.86 -4.69 -8.31
C TYR A 15 3.75 -5.25 -9.19
N MET A 16 2.92 -6.09 -8.60
CA MET A 16 1.76 -6.71 -9.21
C MET A 16 0.47 -6.12 -8.63
N VAL A 17 -0.63 -6.19 -9.38
CA VAL A 17 -1.95 -5.76 -8.91
C VAL A 17 -2.30 -6.46 -7.58
N GLY A 18 -2.72 -5.67 -6.58
CA GLY A 18 -3.04 -6.14 -5.23
C GLY A 18 -1.87 -6.13 -4.25
N ASP A 19 -0.63 -5.91 -4.71
CA ASP A 19 0.52 -5.73 -3.83
C ASP A 19 0.32 -4.53 -2.92
N ARG A 20 0.77 -4.66 -1.67
CA ARG A 20 0.55 -3.66 -0.63
C ARG A 20 1.88 -3.13 -0.14
N VAL A 21 2.04 -1.82 -0.14
CA VAL A 21 3.26 -1.16 0.35
C VAL A 21 2.99 -0.05 1.36
N ALA A 22 3.98 0.22 2.19
CA ALA A 22 4.01 1.38 3.07
C ALA A 22 4.87 2.48 2.43
N PHE A 23 4.38 3.73 2.38
CA PHE A 23 5.13 4.85 1.81
C PHE A 23 4.96 6.15 2.60
N LYS A 24 6.07 6.84 2.86
CA LYS A 24 6.08 8.11 3.58
C LYS A 24 5.77 9.26 2.64
N LEU A 25 4.73 10.02 2.97
CA LEU A 25 4.29 11.17 2.18
C LEU A 25 4.99 12.45 2.68
N GLY A 26 6.02 12.89 1.96
CA GLY A 26 6.76 14.13 2.28
C GLY A 26 7.27 14.14 3.72
N ASN A 27 7.02 15.24 4.42
CA ASN A 27 7.41 15.43 5.83
C ASN A 27 6.35 14.95 6.84
N SER A 28 5.32 14.22 6.39
CA SER A 28 4.31 13.68 7.30
C SER A 28 4.95 12.78 8.36
N PRO A 29 4.51 12.86 9.63
CA PRO A 29 5.02 12.01 10.70
C PRO A 29 4.58 10.54 10.54
N GLY A 30 3.63 10.24 9.64
CA GLY A 30 3.10 8.90 9.41
C GLY A 30 3.50 8.29 8.07
N VAL A 31 3.49 6.96 8.02
CA VAL A 31 3.57 6.16 6.80
C VAL A 31 2.15 5.79 6.37
N ALA A 32 1.81 6.01 5.10
CA ALA A 32 0.51 5.63 4.56
C ALA A 32 0.61 4.28 3.83
N ALA A 33 -0.50 3.54 3.79
CA ALA A 33 -0.58 2.27 3.10
C ALA A 33 -1.12 2.48 1.67
N PHE A 34 -0.60 1.70 0.73
CA PHE A 34 -0.97 1.76 -0.68
C PHE A 34 -1.14 0.37 -1.27
N GLU A 35 -2.09 0.25 -2.19
CA GLU A 35 -2.32 -0.97 -2.98
C GLU A 35 -2.05 -0.70 -4.44
N CYS A 36 -1.29 -1.58 -5.07
CA CYS A 36 -0.96 -1.51 -6.49
C CYS A 36 -2.20 -1.84 -7.33
N LEU A 37 -2.54 -0.96 -8.27
CA LEU A 37 -3.69 -1.08 -9.17
C LEU A 37 -3.32 -1.63 -10.55
N GLN A 38 -2.06 -1.47 -10.95
CA GLN A 38 -1.55 -1.86 -12.27
C GLN A 38 -0.14 -2.43 -12.14
N SER A 39 0.14 -3.59 -12.74
CA SER A 39 1.48 -4.18 -12.67
C SER A 39 2.52 -3.29 -13.38
N HIS A 40 3.64 -2.99 -12.71
CA HIS A 40 4.67 -2.09 -13.24
C HIS A 40 6.02 -2.29 -12.55
N TYR A 41 7.08 -1.76 -13.16
CA TYR A 41 8.34 -1.50 -12.46
C TYR A 41 8.29 -0.11 -11.81
N SER A 42 8.59 -0.04 -10.53
CA SER A 42 8.55 1.21 -9.78
C SER A 42 9.68 2.16 -10.17
N THR A 43 9.31 3.43 -10.32
CA THR A 43 10.15 4.57 -10.65
C THR A 43 9.69 5.77 -9.81
N TYR A 44 10.44 6.88 -9.81
CA TYR A 44 9.96 8.09 -9.14
C TYR A 44 8.73 8.71 -9.82
N GLY A 45 8.52 8.46 -11.11
CA GLY A 45 7.37 9.00 -11.86
C GLY A 45 6.04 8.31 -11.50
N ASN A 46 6.09 7.09 -10.97
CA ASN A 46 4.91 6.30 -10.61
C ASN A 46 4.93 5.88 -9.13
N GLN A 47 5.66 6.59 -8.26
CA GLN A 47 5.66 6.32 -6.82
C GLN A 47 4.26 6.56 -6.20
N PRO A 48 3.96 5.99 -5.03
CA PRO A 48 2.72 6.29 -4.31
C PRO A 48 2.62 7.78 -3.94
N THR A 49 1.41 8.34 -3.98
CA THR A 49 1.16 9.78 -3.76
C THR A 49 -0.03 10.02 -2.84
N ALA A 50 -0.05 11.20 -2.20
CA ALA A 50 -1.18 11.60 -1.38
C ALA A 50 -2.44 11.73 -2.26
N GLY A 51 -3.49 10.96 -1.93
CA GLY A 51 -4.71 10.89 -2.75
C GLY A 51 -4.72 9.74 -3.76
N GLY A 52 -3.59 9.07 -3.95
CA GLY A 52 -3.43 7.98 -4.92
C GLY A 52 -3.17 8.50 -6.34
N ASN A 53 -2.86 7.56 -7.22
CA ASN A 53 -2.71 7.78 -8.65
C ASN A 53 -3.19 6.54 -9.41
N GLU A 54 -3.00 6.51 -10.73
CA GLU A 54 -3.38 5.37 -11.58
C GLU A 54 -2.68 4.05 -11.22
N TYR A 55 -1.53 4.09 -10.53
CA TYR A 55 -0.79 2.91 -10.10
C TYR A 55 -1.10 2.50 -8.66
N TRP A 56 -1.51 3.43 -7.79
CA TRP A 56 -1.59 3.23 -6.35
C TRP A 56 -2.88 3.79 -5.77
N LYS A 57 -3.60 2.94 -5.04
CA LYS A 57 -4.74 3.34 -4.21
C LYS A 57 -4.27 3.67 -2.80
N HIS A 58 -4.60 4.87 -2.34
CA HIS A 58 -4.19 5.39 -1.03
C HIS A 58 -5.14 4.96 0.10
N TYR A 59 -4.56 4.42 1.18
CA TYR A 59 -5.25 4.08 2.43
C TYR A 59 -4.66 4.87 3.60
N PRO A 60 -5.12 6.12 3.85
CA PRO A 60 -4.51 7.01 4.85
C PRO A 60 -4.62 6.51 6.30
N ARG A 61 -5.54 5.57 6.58
CA ARG A 61 -5.71 4.93 7.90
C ARG A 61 -5.25 3.47 7.93
N GLY A 62 -4.49 3.04 6.93
CA GLY A 62 -4.14 1.64 6.72
C GLY A 62 -5.27 0.84 6.08
N PHE A 63 -4.98 -0.43 5.77
CA PHE A 63 -5.97 -1.34 5.19
C PHE A 63 -7.12 -1.61 6.16
N PRO A 64 -8.36 -1.74 5.67
CA PRO A 64 -9.48 -2.18 6.48
C PRO A 64 -9.11 -3.51 7.15
N ARG A 65 -8.99 -3.50 8.49
CA ARG A 65 -8.93 -4.74 9.24
C ARG A 65 -10.29 -5.40 9.06
N LEU A 66 -10.32 -6.56 8.39
CA LEU A 66 -11.53 -7.38 8.38
C LEU A 66 -11.89 -7.58 9.84
N ARG A 67 -13.03 -7.02 10.28
CA ARG A 67 -13.62 -7.43 11.54
C ARG A 67 -13.95 -8.90 11.31
N THR A 68 -13.16 -9.80 11.88
CA THR A 68 -13.60 -11.18 12.10
C THR A 68 -14.89 -11.06 12.89
N PHE A 69 -16.02 -11.09 12.18
CA PHE A 69 -17.29 -11.44 12.78
C PHE A 69 -17.11 -12.88 13.23
N ASN A 70 -16.60 -13.05 14.45
CA ASN A 70 -16.83 -14.25 15.22
C ASN A 70 -18.35 -14.35 15.36
N LYS A 71 -19.00 -15.02 14.41
CA LYS A 71 -20.24 -15.74 14.68
C LYS A 71 -19.87 -16.78 15.73
N ARG A 72 -19.93 -16.37 17.01
CA ARG A 72 -20.04 -17.32 18.11
C ARG A 72 -21.43 -17.93 17.97
N CYS A 73 -21.43 -19.24 17.76
CA CYS A 73 -22.44 -20.24 18.11
C CYS A 73 -23.87 -19.99 17.61
#